data_AF-A0A3D4UK76-F1
#
_entry.id   AF-A0A3D4UK76-F1
#
_cell.length_a   1.000
_cell.length_b   1.000
_cell.length_c   1.000
_cell.angle_alpha   90.00
_cell.angle_beta   90.00
_cell.angle_gamma   90.00
#
_symmetry.space_group_name_H-M   'P 1'
#
loop_
_entity.id
_entity.type
_entity.pdbx_description
1 polymer ?
#
loop_
_entity_poly.entity_id
_entity_poly.type
_entity_poly.pdbx_seq_one_letter_code
_entity_poly.pdbx_strand_id
1 'polypeptide(L)'
;MLVRFLIEQGGCCGAIHPVRRFGASSRSTSCCSMNDAMGMGLKHRGFSLIELVIVVVIIGIIGAIAVPRVSRGAVGAAESALAQDLHILRSAVALYQAEHNGQQPLDAKVTEQLLGYTDIDGNVSPDGTMTTPYIYGPYLGQLPKLPIGTRKGNTGIHWTDGAGVGWLYSQAAITMKAHASGEFDSRGREYSDY
;
A
#
# COMPACT_ATOMS: atom_id res chain seq x y z
N MET A 1 3.54 36.12 30.46
CA MET A 1 2.80 36.47 31.68
C MET A 1 1.38 36.84 31.27
N LEU A 2 0.34 36.07 31.68
CA LEU A 2 -1.12 36.34 31.47
C LEU A 2 -1.60 36.38 29.98
N VAL A 3 -2.84 36.04 29.53
CA VAL A 3 -3.98 35.14 29.88
C VAL A 3 -4.54 34.62 28.52
N ARG A 4 -5.05 33.40 28.23
CA ARG A 4 -5.45 32.17 28.95
C ARG A 4 -6.95 31.92 29.30
N PHE A 5 -7.88 32.54 28.55
CA PHE A 5 -9.36 32.38 28.56
C PHE A 5 -9.86 32.77 27.16
N LEU A 6 -10.95 32.30 26.52
CA LEU A 6 -12.01 31.28 26.74
C LEU A 6 -12.00 30.29 25.54
N ILE A 7 -12.70 29.16 25.40
CA ILE A 7 -13.73 28.41 26.18
C ILE A 7 -15.19 28.93 26.13
N GLU A 8 -15.85 28.73 25.00
CA GLU A 8 -17.32 28.81 24.81
C GLU A 8 -17.71 27.72 23.78
N GLN A 9 -18.16 26.52 24.18
CA GLN A 9 -19.47 26.11 24.70
C GLN A 9 -20.60 26.11 23.64
N GLY A 10 -21.02 24.90 23.24
CA GLY A 10 -22.03 24.66 22.20
C GLY A 10 -21.71 23.40 21.38
N GLY A 11 -22.41 22.26 21.50
CA GLY A 11 -23.54 21.96 22.39
C GLY A 11 -24.76 21.37 21.67
N CYS A 12 -24.59 20.35 20.83
CA CYS A 12 -25.71 19.60 20.23
C CYS A 12 -25.47 18.08 20.33
N CYS A 13 -26.29 17.40 21.14
CA CYS A 13 -26.42 15.94 21.14
C CYS A 13 -27.71 15.53 20.42
N GLY A 14 -27.67 14.39 19.73
CA GLY A 14 -28.82 13.77 19.06
C GLY A 14 -28.88 14.02 17.54
N ALA A 15 -29.58 13.20 16.77
CA ALA A 15 -30.44 12.07 17.16
C ALA A 15 -30.20 10.81 16.31
N ILE A 16 -30.30 9.65 16.96
CA ILE A 16 -30.30 8.34 16.30
C ILE A 16 -31.74 8.06 15.82
N HIS A 17 -31.95 7.84 14.52
CA HIS A 17 -33.26 7.49 13.98
C HIS A 17 -33.57 5.99 14.17
N PRO A 18 -34.70 5.62 14.80
CA PRO A 18 -35.10 4.22 14.96
C PRO A 18 -35.85 3.70 13.73
N VAL A 19 -35.37 2.60 13.13
CA VAL A 19 -36.10 1.87 12.08
C VAL A 19 -37.22 1.06 12.71
N ARG A 20 -38.48 1.52 12.58
CA ARG A 20 -39.65 0.74 13.01
C ARG A 20 -39.97 -0.40 12.04
N ARG A 21 -40.44 -1.51 12.60
CA ARG A 21 -40.84 -2.76 11.91
C ARG A 21 -42.36 -2.97 12.04
N PHE A 22 -42.89 -3.90 11.25
CA PHE A 22 -44.27 -4.40 11.19
C PHE A 22 -45.32 -3.52 10.47
N GLY A 23 -46.18 -4.19 9.71
CA GLY A 23 -47.21 -3.59 8.86
C GLY A 23 -47.80 -4.58 7.85
N ALA A 24 -48.14 -5.80 8.27
CA ALA A 24 -48.76 -6.79 7.39
C ALA A 24 -50.27 -6.51 7.24
N SER A 25 -50.78 -6.50 6.01
CA SER A 25 -52.23 -6.48 5.73
C SER A 25 -52.53 -7.14 4.40
N SER A 26 -53.44 -8.10 4.40
CA SER A 26 -53.93 -8.77 3.20
C SER A 26 -55.22 -8.12 2.69
N ARG A 27 -55.40 -8.09 1.35
CA ARG A 27 -56.67 -8.45 0.69
C ARG A 27 -56.62 -8.45 -0.84
N SER A 28 -57.68 -9.01 -1.41
CA SER A 28 -58.14 -8.88 -2.79
C SER A 28 -57.39 -9.66 -3.88
N THR A 29 -57.62 -10.98 -3.89
CA THR A 29 -57.81 -11.68 -5.17
C THR A 29 -59.07 -11.13 -5.85
N SER A 30 -58.92 -10.48 -7.00
CA SER A 30 -60.03 -10.22 -7.93
C SER A 30 -59.77 -10.97 -9.23
N CYS A 31 -60.64 -11.93 -9.55
CA CYS A 31 -60.53 -12.75 -10.75
C CYS A 31 -61.53 -12.26 -11.80
N CYS A 32 -61.07 -11.42 -12.73
CA CYS A 32 -61.76 -11.16 -14.00
C CYS A 32 -60.77 -11.42 -15.14
N SER A 33 -61.05 -12.46 -15.92
CA SER A 33 -60.31 -12.77 -17.14
C SER A 33 -60.74 -11.85 -18.27
N MET A 34 -59.78 -11.17 -18.90
CA MET A 34 -59.89 -10.72 -20.29
C MET A 34 -58.57 -11.05 -20.99
N ASN A 35 -58.66 -11.87 -22.03
CA ASN A 35 -57.52 -12.17 -22.90
C ASN A 35 -57.30 -10.99 -23.85
N ASP A 36 -56.18 -10.30 -23.75
CA ASP A 36 -55.71 -9.44 -24.83
C ASP A 36 -54.22 -9.67 -25.08
N ALA A 37 -53.93 -10.45 -26.11
CA ALA A 37 -52.61 -10.97 -26.41
C ALA A 37 -51.76 -9.94 -27.17
N MET A 38 -51.47 -8.79 -26.56
CA MET A 38 -50.54 -7.80 -27.13
C MET A 38 -49.09 -8.30 -26.99
N GLY A 39 -48.74 -9.27 -27.82
CA GLY A 39 -47.42 -9.88 -27.88
C GLY A 39 -46.35 -8.88 -28.27
N MET A 40 -45.73 -8.24 -27.28
CA MET A 40 -44.43 -7.58 -27.44
C MET A 40 -43.37 -8.64 -27.76
N GLY A 41 -43.29 -9.01 -29.05
CA GLY A 41 -42.27 -9.90 -29.57
C GLY A 41 -40.89 -9.28 -29.36
N LEU A 42 -40.25 -9.63 -28.25
CA LEU A 42 -38.86 -9.31 -27.93
C LEU A 42 -37.96 -9.98 -28.98
N LYS A 43 -37.75 -9.27 -30.10
CA LYS A 43 -37.01 -9.75 -31.28
C LYS A 43 -35.61 -10.18 -30.86
N HIS A 44 -35.43 -11.48 -30.61
CA HIS A 44 -34.13 -12.10 -30.39
C HIS A 44 -33.33 -12.02 -31.69
N ARG A 45 -32.55 -10.93 -31.82
CA ARG A 45 -31.55 -10.78 -32.86
C ARG A 45 -30.36 -11.65 -32.45
N GLY A 46 -30.27 -12.84 -33.02
CA GLY A 46 -29.09 -13.69 -32.85
C GLY A 46 -27.87 -13.01 -33.47
N PHE A 47 -26.74 -13.01 -32.75
CA PHE A 47 -25.44 -12.66 -33.31
C PHE A 47 -25.09 -13.63 -34.44
N SER A 48 -24.44 -13.14 -35.50
CA SER A 48 -23.99 -14.02 -36.56
C SER A 48 -22.71 -14.76 -36.13
N LEU A 49 -22.55 -16.02 -36.52
CA LEU A 49 -21.35 -16.79 -36.14
C LEU A 49 -20.07 -16.16 -36.68
N ILE A 50 -20.12 -15.53 -37.87
CA ILE A 50 -19.01 -14.77 -38.45
C ILE A 50 -18.64 -13.51 -37.65
N GLU A 51 -19.62 -12.90 -36.99
CA GLU A 51 -19.49 -11.68 -36.19
C GLU A 51 -18.69 -11.94 -34.90
N LEU A 52 -18.93 -13.09 -34.27
CA LEU A 52 -18.10 -13.57 -33.16
C LEU A 52 -16.70 -14.01 -33.64
N VAL A 53 -16.60 -14.68 -34.79
CA VAL A 53 -15.31 -15.16 -35.35
C VAL A 53 -14.34 -14.01 -35.64
N ILE A 54 -14.79 -12.91 -36.27
CA ILE A 54 -13.90 -11.77 -36.54
C ILE A 54 -13.46 -11.06 -35.25
N VAL A 55 -14.32 -10.98 -34.24
CA VAL A 55 -13.97 -10.40 -32.93
C VAL A 55 -12.89 -11.22 -32.22
N VAL A 56 -13.02 -12.56 -32.18
CA VAL A 56 -11.99 -13.39 -31.51
C VAL A 56 -10.64 -13.37 -32.24
N VAL A 57 -10.63 -13.21 -33.57
CA VAL A 57 -9.39 -13.00 -34.34
C VAL A 57 -8.71 -11.68 -33.98
N ILE A 58 -9.46 -10.57 -33.91
CA ILE A 58 -8.90 -9.24 -33.61
C ILE A 58 -8.30 -9.20 -32.19
N ILE A 59 -9.02 -9.70 -31.18
CA ILE A 59 -8.48 -9.74 -29.80
C ILE A 59 -7.29 -10.69 -29.68
N GLY A 60 -7.22 -11.76 -30.49
CA GLY A 60 -6.06 -12.66 -30.56
C GLY A 60 -4.80 -11.96 -31.06
N ILE A 61 -4.91 -11.18 -32.15
CA ILE A 61 -3.79 -10.39 -32.69
C ILE A 61 -3.31 -9.33 -31.69
N ILE A 62 -4.25 -8.63 -31.03
CA ILE A 62 -3.92 -7.62 -30.01
C ILE A 62 -3.24 -8.28 -28.79
N GLY A 63 -3.80 -9.40 -28.31
CA GLY A 63 -3.28 -10.13 -27.15
C GLY A 63 -1.84 -10.63 -27.35
N ALA A 64 -1.53 -11.16 -28.54
CA ALA A 64 -0.19 -11.65 -28.88
C ALA A 64 0.91 -10.56 -28.77
N ILE A 65 0.59 -9.31 -29.05
CA ILE A 65 1.54 -8.17 -28.97
C ILE A 65 1.51 -7.52 -27.57
N ALA A 66 0.35 -7.46 -26.93
CA ALA A 66 0.16 -6.80 -25.65
C ALA A 66 0.85 -7.54 -24.49
N VAL A 67 0.61 -8.84 -24.34
CA VAL A 67 1.12 -9.67 -23.23
C VAL A 67 2.65 -9.56 -23.05
N PRO A 68 3.51 -9.77 -24.08
CA PRO A 68 4.96 -9.70 -23.91
C PRO A 68 5.48 -8.26 -23.65
N ARG A 69 4.72 -7.21 -24.00
CA ARG A 69 5.09 -5.82 -23.66
C ARG A 69 4.77 -5.51 -22.20
N VAL A 70 3.57 -5.87 -21.73
CA VAL A 70 3.13 -5.62 -20.34
C VAL A 70 4.04 -6.32 -19.33
N SER A 71 4.41 -7.58 -19.59
CA SER A 71 5.29 -8.35 -18.70
C SER A 71 6.66 -7.67 -18.46
N ARG A 72 7.34 -7.22 -19.53
CA ARG A 72 8.63 -6.51 -19.39
C ARG A 72 8.49 -5.13 -18.73
N GLY A 73 7.41 -4.42 -19.01
CA GLY A 73 7.12 -3.14 -18.34
C GLY A 73 6.94 -3.29 -16.83
N ALA A 74 6.28 -4.37 -16.39
CA ALA A 74 6.08 -4.65 -14.97
C ALA A 74 7.39 -4.97 -14.21
N VAL A 75 8.36 -5.63 -14.87
CA VAL A 75 9.69 -5.88 -14.29
C VAL A 75 10.46 -4.57 -14.12
N GLY A 76 10.65 -3.80 -15.19
CA GLY A 76 11.41 -2.54 -15.13
C GLY A 76 10.78 -1.51 -14.18
N ALA A 77 9.45 -1.50 -14.04
CA ALA A 77 8.76 -0.68 -13.04
C ALA A 77 9.08 -1.10 -11.59
N ALA A 78 9.22 -2.40 -11.33
CA ALA A 78 9.58 -2.92 -10.01
C ALA A 78 11.09 -2.73 -9.69
N GLU A 79 11.97 -2.88 -10.69
CA GLU A 79 13.39 -2.50 -10.60
C GLU A 79 13.55 -0.99 -10.29
N SER A 80 12.73 -0.14 -10.91
CA SER A 80 12.72 1.31 -10.67
C SER A 80 12.18 1.68 -9.29
N ALA A 81 11.12 1.00 -8.83
CA ALA A 81 10.60 1.14 -7.47
C ALA A 81 11.65 0.77 -6.42
N LEU A 82 12.41 -0.32 -6.62
CA LEU A 82 13.49 -0.72 -5.71
C LEU A 82 14.52 0.40 -5.54
N ALA A 83 14.98 1.01 -6.64
CA ALA A 83 15.96 2.09 -6.60
C ALA A 83 15.42 3.33 -5.85
N GLN A 84 14.13 3.64 -6.01
CA GLN A 84 13.47 4.74 -5.30
C GLN A 84 13.30 4.43 -3.80
N ASP A 85 12.85 3.24 -3.45
CA ASP A 85 12.66 2.81 -2.05
C ASP A 85 14.00 2.77 -1.31
N LEU A 86 15.07 2.26 -1.94
CA LEU A 86 16.43 2.31 -1.39
C LEU A 86 16.93 3.76 -1.21
N HIS A 87 16.61 4.68 -2.13
CA HIS A 87 16.96 6.08 -1.98
C HIS A 87 16.24 6.72 -0.78
N ILE A 88 14.95 6.41 -0.58
CA ILE A 88 14.16 6.88 0.58
C ILE A 88 14.70 6.31 1.89
N LEU A 89 15.04 5.02 1.95
CA LEU A 89 15.64 4.40 3.14
C LEU A 89 17.01 5.01 3.47
N ARG A 90 17.86 5.24 2.45
CA ARG A 90 19.19 5.85 2.63
C ARG A 90 19.10 7.32 3.05
N SER A 91 18.14 8.09 2.54
CA SER A 91 17.95 9.48 2.96
C SER A 91 17.40 9.59 4.39
N ALA A 92 16.52 8.67 4.82
CA ALA A 92 16.05 8.60 6.20
C ALA A 92 17.18 8.31 7.20
N VAL A 93 18.09 7.37 6.88
CA VAL A 93 19.29 7.10 7.71
C VAL A 93 20.24 8.31 7.74
N ALA A 94 20.43 9.00 6.62
CA ALA A 94 21.26 10.20 6.57
C ALA A 94 20.67 11.37 7.39
N LEU A 95 19.34 11.53 7.38
CA LEU A 95 18.64 12.54 8.17
C LEU A 95 18.67 12.21 9.67
N TYR A 96 18.46 10.95 10.04
CA TYR A 96 18.70 10.47 11.42
C TYR A 96 20.10 10.85 11.90
N GLN A 97 21.12 10.56 11.08
CA GLN A 97 22.52 10.83 11.42
C GLN A 97 22.82 12.33 11.57
N ALA A 98 22.18 13.19 10.78
CA ALA A 98 22.34 14.64 10.87
C ALA A 98 21.79 15.22 12.19
N GLU A 99 20.73 14.62 12.74
CA GLU A 99 20.12 15.08 14.00
C GLU A 99 20.78 14.48 15.26
N HIS A 100 21.20 13.21 15.21
CA HIS A 100 21.81 12.49 16.33
C HIS A 100 23.33 12.71 16.47
N ASN A 101 23.83 13.93 16.25
CA ASN A 101 25.25 14.30 16.35
C ASN A 101 26.23 13.39 15.54
N GLY A 102 25.79 12.82 14.41
CA GLY A 102 26.58 11.88 13.62
C GLY A 102 26.49 10.41 14.05
N GLN A 103 25.77 10.08 15.13
CA GLN A 103 25.42 8.71 15.49
C GLN A 103 24.45 8.11 14.46
N GLN A 104 24.37 6.78 14.40
CA GLN A 104 23.60 6.03 13.42
C GLN A 104 22.55 5.17 14.12
N PRO A 105 21.47 4.76 13.42
CA PRO A 105 20.56 3.76 13.95
C PRO A 105 21.33 2.50 14.37
N LEU A 106 20.90 1.88 15.47
CA LEU A 106 21.49 0.64 15.95
C LEU A 106 20.95 -0.53 15.11
N ASP A 107 21.81 -1.46 14.71
CA ASP A 107 21.44 -2.62 13.88
C ASP A 107 20.18 -3.38 14.38
N ALA A 108 20.00 -3.48 15.71
CA ALA A 108 18.86 -4.13 16.35
C ALA A 108 17.60 -3.24 16.53
N LYS A 109 17.70 -1.91 16.39
CA LYS A 109 16.61 -0.94 16.61
C LYS A 109 16.28 -0.07 15.40
N VAL A 110 16.98 -0.22 14.27
CA VAL A 110 16.83 0.60 13.06
C VAL A 110 15.38 0.79 12.59
N THR A 111 14.53 -0.24 12.69
CA THR A 111 13.10 -0.15 12.38
C THR A 111 12.35 0.79 13.35
N GLU A 112 12.62 0.70 14.65
CA GLU A 112 11.97 1.51 15.70
C GLU A 112 12.45 2.97 15.64
N GLN A 113 13.75 3.18 15.44
CA GLN A 113 14.41 4.48 15.38
C GLN A 113 14.06 5.29 14.12
N LEU A 114 13.73 4.65 13.00
CA LEU A 114 13.30 5.34 11.78
C LEU A 114 11.80 5.61 11.73
N LEU A 115 10.96 4.78 12.38
CA LEU A 115 9.50 4.93 12.42
C LEU A 115 8.96 5.70 13.63
N GLY A 116 9.71 5.76 14.73
CA GLY A 116 9.31 6.38 15.99
C GLY A 116 9.95 7.74 16.24
N TYR A 117 9.54 8.38 17.34
CA TYR A 117 10.24 9.55 17.89
C TYR A 117 11.43 9.10 18.73
N THR A 118 12.53 9.86 18.69
CA THR A 118 13.80 9.52 19.34
C THR A 118 14.37 10.69 20.17
N ASP A 119 15.15 10.37 21.20
CA ASP A 119 15.97 11.33 21.93
C ASP A 119 17.38 11.44 21.30
N ILE A 120 18.22 12.36 21.82
CA ILE A 120 19.53 12.66 21.22
C ILE A 120 20.53 11.49 21.26
N ASP A 121 20.29 10.49 22.11
CA ASP A 121 21.08 9.26 22.25
C ASP A 121 20.44 8.07 21.49
N GLY A 122 19.36 8.32 20.74
CA GLY A 122 18.66 7.33 19.91
C GLY A 122 17.71 6.40 20.66
N ASN A 123 17.32 6.70 21.90
CA ASN A 123 16.27 5.96 22.59
C ASN A 123 14.91 6.32 21.98
N VAL A 124 14.06 5.32 21.76
CA VAL A 124 12.75 5.49 21.13
C VAL A 124 11.67 5.79 22.17
N SER A 125 10.77 6.73 21.87
CA SER A 125 9.64 7.13 22.70
C SER A 125 8.75 5.93 23.05
N PRO A 126 8.60 5.55 24.34
CA PRO A 126 7.78 4.40 24.75
C PRO A 126 6.30 4.52 24.34
N ASP A 127 5.78 5.75 24.33
CA ASP A 127 4.38 6.07 24.02
C ASP A 127 4.19 6.44 22.53
N GLY A 128 5.19 6.24 21.68
CA GLY A 128 5.13 6.53 20.24
C GLY A 128 4.83 8.00 19.89
N THR A 129 5.02 8.93 20.82
CA THR A 129 4.60 10.33 20.71
C THR A 129 5.74 11.30 21.02
N MET A 130 5.71 12.45 20.34
CA MET A 130 6.72 13.51 20.46
C MET A 130 6.58 14.23 21.81
N THR A 131 7.48 13.91 22.73
CA THR A 131 7.45 14.38 24.13
C THR A 131 8.87 14.49 24.64
N THR A 132 9.26 15.59 25.28
CA THR A 132 10.64 15.79 25.76
C THR A 132 11.10 14.62 26.65
N PRO A 133 12.23 13.94 26.36
CA PRO A 133 13.31 14.31 25.42
C PRO A 133 13.15 13.82 23.97
N TYR A 134 12.17 12.97 23.66
CA TYR A 134 11.91 12.38 22.35
C TYR A 134 11.29 13.40 21.37
N ILE A 135 12.15 14.19 20.71
CA ILE A 135 11.76 15.29 19.81
C ILE A 135 12.17 14.99 18.35
N TYR A 136 13.11 14.08 18.13
CA TYR A 136 13.69 13.78 16.82
C TYR A 136 12.86 12.72 16.06
N GLY A 137 12.82 12.80 14.72
CA GLY A 137 12.01 11.92 13.88
C GLY A 137 10.48 12.16 13.94
N PRO A 138 9.66 11.22 13.44
CA PRO A 138 10.04 10.01 12.71
C PRO A 138 10.54 10.33 11.30
N TYR A 139 11.47 9.50 10.81
CA TYR A 139 12.13 9.69 9.52
C TYR A 139 11.39 8.98 8.37
N LEU A 140 10.54 8.01 8.69
CA LEU A 140 9.69 7.28 7.76
C LEU A 140 8.27 7.16 8.34
N GLY A 141 7.24 7.50 7.56
CA GLY A 141 5.84 7.30 7.97
C GLY A 141 5.33 5.86 7.82
N GLN A 142 6.02 5.04 7.02
CA GLN A 142 5.86 3.59 6.91
C GLN A 142 7.10 3.00 6.23
N LEU A 143 7.38 1.72 6.44
CA LEU A 143 8.42 1.01 5.69
C LEU A 143 7.93 0.65 4.28
N PRO A 144 8.71 0.93 3.22
CA PRO A 144 8.39 0.44 1.88
C PRO A 144 8.44 -1.09 1.85
N LYS A 145 7.57 -1.69 1.06
CA LYS A 145 7.55 -3.14 0.82
C LYS A 145 8.49 -3.49 -0.33
N LEU A 146 9.31 -4.52 -0.19
CA LEU A 146 10.23 -4.96 -1.24
C LEU A 146 9.42 -5.25 -2.54
N PRO A 147 9.67 -4.56 -3.66
CA PRO A 147 8.80 -4.64 -4.85
C PRO A 147 9.09 -5.85 -5.75
N ILE A 148 10.20 -6.55 -5.51
CA ILE A 148 10.77 -7.61 -6.35
C ILE A 148 11.17 -8.84 -5.52
N GLY A 149 11.57 -9.90 -6.22
CA GLY A 149 12.30 -11.02 -5.63
C GLY A 149 11.48 -12.04 -4.85
N THR A 150 12.15 -13.04 -4.30
CA THR A 150 11.53 -14.11 -3.50
C THR A 150 10.85 -13.57 -2.24
N ARG A 151 11.32 -12.41 -1.74
CA ARG A 151 10.80 -11.72 -0.55
C ARG A 151 9.87 -10.55 -0.86
N LYS A 152 9.33 -10.49 -2.08
CA LYS A 152 8.39 -9.45 -2.51
C LYS A 152 7.23 -9.29 -1.52
N GLY A 153 7.05 -8.07 -1.02
CA GLY A 153 6.02 -7.73 -0.02
C GLY A 153 6.53 -7.64 1.42
N ASN A 154 7.70 -8.19 1.74
CA ASN A 154 8.34 -7.99 3.05
C ASN A 154 8.69 -6.50 3.26
N THR A 155 8.52 -6.01 4.48
CA THR A 155 8.76 -4.61 4.86
C THR A 155 9.87 -4.44 5.90
N GLY A 156 10.19 -5.46 6.70
CA GLY A 156 11.09 -5.31 7.85
C GLY A 156 12.52 -4.95 7.45
N ILE A 157 13.15 -4.10 8.25
CA ILE A 157 14.61 -3.84 8.21
C ILE A 157 15.28 -4.61 9.35
N HIS A 158 16.33 -5.36 9.04
CA HIS A 158 17.17 -6.02 10.03
C HIS A 158 18.62 -6.18 9.53
N TRP A 159 19.55 -6.57 10.40
CA TRP A 159 20.98 -6.74 10.08
C TRP A 159 21.35 -8.19 9.74
N THR A 160 20.62 -9.17 10.29
CA THR A 160 20.65 -10.58 9.82
C THR A 160 19.45 -10.87 8.93
N ASP A 161 19.53 -11.98 8.19
CA ASP A 161 18.34 -12.66 7.68
C ASP A 161 17.35 -12.97 8.83
N GLY A 162 16.06 -12.86 8.53
CA GLY A 162 14.91 -13.17 9.38
C GLY A 162 13.62 -13.21 8.56
N ALA A 163 12.58 -13.87 9.08
CA ALA A 163 11.27 -13.89 8.44
C ALA A 163 10.65 -12.48 8.39
N GLY A 164 10.04 -12.10 7.25
CA GLY A 164 9.45 -10.77 7.05
C GLY A 164 10.45 -9.64 6.79
N VAL A 165 11.77 -9.91 6.81
CA VAL A 165 12.81 -8.94 6.44
C VAL A 165 12.83 -8.76 4.93
N GLY A 166 12.67 -7.51 4.48
CA GLY A 166 12.76 -7.09 3.07
C GLY A 166 14.02 -6.27 2.78
N TRP A 167 14.60 -5.65 3.80
CA TRP A 167 15.76 -4.75 3.69
C TRP A 167 16.84 -5.16 4.68
N LEU A 168 18.09 -5.16 4.22
CA LEU A 168 19.26 -5.38 5.05
C LEU A 168 19.91 -4.04 5.39
N TYR A 169 20.07 -3.76 6.68
CA TYR A 169 20.86 -2.65 7.17
C TYR A 169 22.23 -3.16 7.68
N SER A 170 23.24 -2.30 7.62
CA SER A 170 24.47 -2.49 8.37
C SER A 170 24.98 -1.16 8.88
N GLN A 171 25.00 -1.00 10.20
CA GLN A 171 25.58 0.14 10.90
C GLN A 171 27.06 0.33 10.53
N ALA A 172 27.86 -0.75 10.59
CA ALA A 172 29.30 -0.70 10.29
C ALA A 172 29.66 -0.22 8.87
N ALA A 173 28.77 -0.44 7.89
CA ALA A 173 28.94 0.01 6.51
C ALA A 173 28.04 1.20 6.13
N ILE A 174 27.25 1.74 7.07
CA ILE A 174 26.27 2.82 6.92
C ILE A 174 25.35 2.61 5.70
N THR A 175 24.95 1.37 5.42
CA THR A 175 24.34 1.01 4.14
C THR A 175 23.01 0.28 4.30
N MET A 176 22.09 0.59 3.38
CA MET A 176 20.80 -0.10 3.19
C MET A 176 20.84 -0.84 1.86
N LYS A 177 20.52 -2.14 1.90
CA LYS A 177 20.49 -3.06 0.75
C LYS A 177 19.14 -3.78 0.66
N ALA A 178 18.79 -4.25 -0.54
CA ALA A 178 17.64 -5.15 -0.73
C ALA A 178 17.96 -6.54 -0.16
N HIS A 179 17.00 -7.19 0.51
CA HIS A 179 17.15 -8.60 0.92
C HIS A 179 16.85 -9.56 -0.25
N ALA A 180 17.63 -9.44 -1.32
CA ALA A 180 17.48 -10.17 -2.58
C ALA A 180 18.86 -10.72 -3.04
N SER A 181 19.56 -11.38 -2.13
CA SER A 181 20.91 -11.95 -2.37
C SER A 181 20.87 -13.11 -3.37
N GLY A 182 21.74 -13.08 -4.38
CA GLY A 182 21.75 -14.07 -5.47
C GLY A 182 20.60 -13.93 -6.47
N GLU A 183 19.84 -12.83 -6.41
CA GLU A 183 18.80 -12.47 -7.37
C GLU A 183 19.26 -11.29 -8.23
N PHE A 184 19.07 -11.39 -9.56
CA PHE A 184 19.67 -10.48 -10.53
C PHE A 184 18.62 -9.75 -11.38
N ASP A 185 18.97 -8.54 -11.79
CA ASP A 185 18.19 -7.73 -12.75
C ASP A 185 18.28 -8.28 -14.17
N SER A 186 17.50 -7.68 -15.07
CA SER A 186 17.51 -8.00 -16.51
C SER A 186 18.85 -7.71 -17.24
N ARG A 187 19.88 -7.24 -16.52
CA ARG A 187 21.21 -6.83 -17.02
C ARG A 187 22.37 -7.60 -16.34
N GLY A 188 22.09 -8.44 -15.34
CA GLY A 188 23.08 -9.19 -14.58
C GLY A 188 23.64 -8.49 -13.33
N ARG A 189 23.04 -7.39 -12.86
CA ARG A 189 23.38 -6.73 -11.58
C ARG A 189 22.58 -7.40 -10.45
N GLU A 190 23.23 -7.69 -9.33
CA GLU A 190 22.54 -8.24 -8.15
C GLU A 190 21.66 -7.15 -7.49
N TYR A 191 20.44 -7.50 -7.07
CA TYR A 191 19.52 -6.53 -6.46
C TYR A 191 19.98 -5.98 -5.11
N SER A 192 20.85 -6.71 -4.41
CA SER A 192 21.50 -6.27 -3.17
C SER A 192 22.47 -5.09 -3.38
N ASP A 193 22.94 -4.85 -4.61
CA ASP A 193 23.96 -3.85 -4.94
C ASP A 193 23.41 -2.57 -5.57
N TYR A 194 22.08 -2.35 -5.53
CA TYR A 194 21.38 -1.26 -6.24
C TYR A 194 21.73 0.17 -5.80
#